data_AF-A0A5F1S7V8-F1
#
_entry.id   AF-A0A5F1S7V8-F1
#
_cell.length_a   1.000
_cell.length_b   1.000
_cell.length_c   1.000
_cell.angle_alpha   90.00
_cell.angle_beta   90.00
_cell.angle_gamma   90.00
#
_symmetry.space_group_name_H-M   'P 1'
#
loop_
_entity.id
_entity.type
_entity.pdbx_description
1 polymer ?
#
loop_
_entity_poly.entity_id
_entity_poly.type
_entity_poly.pdbx_seq_one_letter_code
_entity_poly.pdbx_strand_id
1 'polypeptide(L)'
;MRFAGIAFGLTALVATQAAAATVENFPAQGATVVSGKCSKLVVGKLDASKGCKAELASVTAPDGSVTFIFTSGGKMLGFRGNGKGIKPGSQKGTAQLPIDVVATGAGNDMSNQVPAKGACTFANPYAGKPVAIECSAKSPEMSFNGSFTSDGKAPRHK
;
A
#
# COMPACT_ATOMS: atom_id res chain seq x y z
N MET A 1 -35.15 -11.56 -63.04
CA MET A 1 -35.81 -11.16 -61.78
C MET A 1 -35.56 -12.29 -60.78
N ARG A 2 -34.94 -12.20 -59.60
CA ARG A 2 -34.38 -11.14 -58.75
C ARG A 2 -33.23 -11.81 -57.98
N PHE A 3 -32.08 -11.16 -57.89
CA PHE A 3 -30.94 -11.58 -57.08
C PHE A 3 -31.04 -11.00 -55.66
N ALA A 4 -30.54 -11.79 -54.71
CA ALA A 4 -29.74 -11.39 -53.55
C ALA A 4 -30.38 -10.61 -52.38
N GLY A 5 -29.97 -11.01 -51.17
CA GLY A 5 -30.11 -10.19 -49.97
C GLY A 5 -29.94 -10.97 -48.66
N ILE A 6 -28.85 -11.74 -48.48
CA ILE A 6 -28.49 -12.27 -47.16
C ILE A 6 -27.84 -11.10 -46.39
N ALA A 7 -28.56 -10.57 -45.41
CA ALA A 7 -28.08 -9.52 -44.52
C ALA A 7 -27.10 -10.12 -43.50
N PHE A 8 -25.83 -9.73 -43.59
CA PHE A 8 -24.81 -10.03 -42.60
C PHE A 8 -25.05 -9.16 -41.35
N GLY A 9 -25.44 -9.82 -40.25
CA GLY A 9 -25.51 -9.18 -38.93
C GLY A 9 -24.12 -8.89 -38.39
N LEU A 10 -23.75 -7.62 -38.32
CA LEU A 10 -22.56 -7.13 -37.64
C LEU A 10 -22.86 -6.94 -36.16
N THR A 11 -22.67 -7.98 -35.36
CA THR A 11 -22.60 -7.87 -33.90
C THR A 11 -21.26 -7.25 -33.51
N ALA A 12 -21.27 -5.95 -33.21
CA ALA A 12 -20.14 -5.24 -32.65
C ALA A 12 -19.87 -5.74 -31.22
N LEU A 13 -18.82 -6.56 -31.05
CA LEU A 13 -18.26 -6.92 -29.75
C LEU A 13 -17.59 -5.68 -29.14
N VAL A 14 -18.31 -5.01 -28.24
CA VAL A 14 -17.74 -3.94 -27.42
C VAL A 14 -16.79 -4.61 -26.41
N ALA A 15 -15.49 -4.61 -26.73
CA ALA A 15 -14.47 -5.07 -25.82
C ALA A 15 -14.38 -4.10 -24.63
N THR A 16 -15.03 -4.43 -23.53
CA THR A 16 -14.83 -3.78 -22.24
C THR A 16 -13.40 -4.03 -21.78
N GLN A 17 -12.50 -3.09 -22.09
CA GLN A 17 -11.16 -3.07 -21.52
C GLN A 17 -11.30 -2.81 -20.03
N ALA A 18 -11.29 -3.89 -19.24
CA ALA A 18 -11.15 -3.82 -17.81
C ALA A 18 -9.76 -3.26 -17.51
N ALA A 19 -9.69 -1.95 -17.27
CA ALA A 19 -8.47 -1.28 -16.84
C ALA A 19 -7.86 -2.08 -15.67
N ALA A 20 -6.69 -2.66 -15.91
CA ALA A 20 -5.86 -3.12 -14.82
C ALA A 20 -5.61 -1.88 -13.96
N ALA A 21 -6.09 -1.88 -12.72
CA ALA A 21 -5.69 -0.87 -11.74
C ALA A 21 -4.20 -1.09 -11.49
N THR A 22 -3.37 -0.46 -12.31
CA THR A 22 -1.93 -0.42 -12.14
C THR A 22 -1.64 0.41 -10.89
N VAL A 23 -0.62 0.05 -10.14
CA VAL A 23 -0.19 0.78 -8.93
C VAL A 23 0.57 2.05 -9.32
N GLU A 24 0.07 2.73 -10.36
CA GLU A 24 0.67 3.96 -10.89
C GLU A 24 0.51 5.06 -9.85
N ASN A 25 1.59 5.81 -9.62
CA ASN A 25 1.61 7.00 -8.77
C ASN A 25 1.48 6.76 -7.25
N PHE A 26 1.65 5.53 -6.77
CA PHE A 26 1.79 5.26 -5.34
C PHE A 26 2.84 4.18 -5.10
N PRO A 27 3.79 4.36 -4.16
CA PRO A 27 4.04 5.55 -3.34
C PRO A 27 4.47 6.78 -4.17
N ALA A 28 4.02 7.98 -3.79
CA ALA A 28 4.42 9.24 -4.40
C ALA A 28 5.62 9.85 -3.66
N GLN A 29 6.41 10.70 -4.35
CA GLN A 29 7.51 11.42 -3.72
C GLN A 29 7.00 12.34 -2.58
N GLY A 30 7.77 12.45 -1.48
CA GLY A 30 7.38 13.23 -0.31
C GLY A 30 6.46 12.46 0.64
N ALA A 31 5.71 13.19 1.47
CA ALA A 31 4.81 12.60 2.46
C ALA A 31 3.36 12.62 1.99
N THR A 32 2.70 11.47 2.06
CA THR A 32 1.30 11.28 1.70
C THR A 32 0.56 10.62 2.86
N VAL A 33 -0.63 11.11 3.19
CA VAL A 33 -1.49 10.54 4.24
C VAL A 33 -2.71 9.87 3.59
N VAL A 34 -2.87 8.57 3.87
CA VAL A 34 -4.01 7.76 3.45
C VAL A 34 -4.98 7.63 4.62
N SER A 35 -6.24 8.04 4.45
CA SER A 35 -7.29 7.85 5.44
C SER A 35 -7.95 6.47 5.31
N GLY A 36 -8.42 5.91 6.42
CA GLY A 36 -8.93 4.55 6.44
C GLY A 36 -9.02 3.93 7.83
N LYS A 37 -8.89 2.61 7.91
CA LYS A 37 -8.96 1.83 9.14
C LYS A 37 -7.70 1.00 9.31
N CYS A 38 -7.00 1.21 10.42
CA CYS A 38 -5.98 0.30 10.88
C CYS A 38 -6.64 -0.87 11.63
N SER A 39 -6.51 -2.09 11.10
CA SER A 39 -7.10 -3.30 11.70
C SER A 39 -6.10 -4.12 12.49
N LYS A 40 -4.80 -3.95 12.23
CA LYS A 40 -3.73 -4.67 12.91
C LYS A 40 -2.49 -3.81 13.05
N LEU A 41 -1.91 -3.80 14.25
CA LEU A 41 -0.58 -3.25 14.51
C LEU A 41 0.06 -4.06 15.64
N VAL A 42 1.00 -4.95 15.29
CA VAL A 42 1.65 -5.85 16.24
C VAL A 42 3.16 -5.69 16.15
N VAL A 43 3.80 -5.52 17.31
CA VAL A 43 5.25 -5.40 17.47
C VAL A 43 5.71 -6.44 18.48
N GLY A 44 6.36 -7.50 18.01
CA GLY A 44 6.69 -8.67 18.82
C GLY A 44 5.43 -9.28 19.44
N LYS A 45 5.34 -9.22 20.78
CA LYS A 45 4.17 -9.70 21.54
C LYS A 45 3.15 -8.60 21.88
N LEU A 46 3.46 -7.34 21.56
CA LEU A 46 2.59 -6.20 21.83
C LEU A 46 1.60 -6.01 20.69
N ASP A 47 0.31 -6.10 21.01
CA ASP A 47 -0.78 -5.70 20.12
C ASP A 47 -1.18 -4.25 20.41
N ALA A 48 -0.83 -3.35 19.49
CA ALA A 48 -1.13 -1.92 19.54
C ALA A 48 -2.34 -1.53 18.67
N SER A 49 -3.12 -2.51 18.17
CA SER A 49 -4.21 -2.29 17.22
C SER A 49 -5.33 -1.41 17.79
N LYS A 50 -5.63 -1.52 19.09
CA LYS A 50 -6.69 -0.73 19.75
C LYS A 50 -6.47 0.78 19.67
N GLY A 51 -5.22 1.23 19.71
CA GLY A 51 -4.85 2.65 19.64
C GLY A 51 -4.42 3.10 18.25
N CYS A 52 -4.48 2.21 17.25
CA CYS A 52 -3.97 2.48 15.92
C CYS A 52 -4.83 3.52 15.20
N LYS A 53 -4.19 4.56 14.66
CA LYS A 53 -4.87 5.67 14.01
C LYS A 53 -5.58 5.24 12.72
N ALA A 54 -6.64 5.96 12.40
CA ALA A 54 -7.39 5.85 11.13
C ALA A 54 -6.65 6.47 9.92
N GLU A 55 -5.32 6.56 10.00
CA GLU A 55 -4.46 7.15 9.00
C GLU A 55 -3.17 6.34 8.88
N LEU A 56 -2.70 6.18 7.64
CA LEU A 56 -1.40 5.61 7.31
C LEU A 56 -0.60 6.68 6.56
N ALA A 57 0.64 6.94 7.00
CA ALA A 57 1.54 7.77 6.20
C ALA A 57 2.38 6.92 5.26
N SER A 58 2.58 7.40 4.04
CA SER A 58 3.55 6.90 3.08
C SER A 58 4.55 8.01 2.82
N VAL A 59 5.83 7.75 3.08
CA VAL A 59 6.91 8.72 2.89
C VAL A 59 7.89 8.14 1.90
N THR A 60 8.09 8.83 0.79
CA THR A 60 9.14 8.50 -0.18
C THR A 60 10.22 9.57 -0.11
N ALA A 61 11.39 9.20 0.41
CA ALA A 61 12.52 10.09 0.61
C ALA A 61 13.24 10.39 -0.72
N PRO A 62 14.09 11.44 -0.77
CA PRO A 62 14.83 11.80 -1.98
C PRO A 62 15.75 10.69 -2.53
N ASP A 63 16.23 9.80 -1.67
CA ASP A 63 17.03 8.63 -2.05
C ASP A 63 16.19 7.50 -2.69
N GLY A 64 14.87 7.65 -2.74
CA GLY A 64 13.92 6.68 -3.27
C GLY A 64 13.51 5.60 -2.27
N SER A 65 13.94 5.69 -1.01
CA SER A 65 13.41 4.81 0.03
C SER A 65 11.95 5.16 0.34
N VAL A 66 11.13 4.13 0.52
CA VAL A 66 9.70 4.25 0.83
C VAL A 66 9.48 3.72 2.24
N THR A 67 8.72 4.46 3.06
CA THR A 67 8.29 4.02 4.38
C THR A 67 6.78 4.11 4.53
N PHE A 68 6.14 3.01 4.92
CA PHE A 68 4.75 2.99 5.40
C PHE A 68 4.72 3.08 6.92
N ILE A 69 4.07 4.10 7.46
CA ILE A 69 4.11 4.44 8.88
C ILE A 69 2.72 4.30 9.50
N PHE A 70 2.63 3.35 10.43
CA PHE A 70 1.48 3.15 11.30
C PHE A 70 1.71 3.91 12.61
N THR A 71 0.65 4.50 13.17
CA THR A 71 0.74 5.24 14.44
C THR A 71 -0.25 4.70 15.46
N SER A 72 0.18 4.50 16.70
CA SER A 72 -0.68 4.11 17.82
C SER A 72 -0.22 4.77 19.11
N GLY A 73 -1.13 5.46 19.81
CA GLY A 73 -0.82 6.10 21.09
C GLY A 73 0.38 7.07 21.06
N GLY A 74 0.57 7.80 19.95
CA GLY A 74 1.69 8.72 19.77
C GLY A 74 3.03 8.07 19.40
N LYS A 75 3.07 6.74 19.28
CA LYS A 75 4.22 5.96 18.80
C LYS A 75 4.04 5.59 17.33
N MET A 76 5.15 5.47 16.61
CA MET A 76 5.18 5.16 15.18
C MET A 76 5.91 3.84 14.92
N LEU A 77 5.41 3.10 13.92
CA LEU A 77 6.05 1.93 13.34
C LEU A 77 6.12 2.10 11.83
N GLY A 78 7.32 2.30 11.31
CA GLY A 78 7.64 2.42 9.89
C GLY A 78 8.17 1.11 9.32
N PHE A 79 7.63 0.70 8.18
CA PHE A 79 8.20 -0.37 7.35
C PHE A 79 8.90 0.29 6.16
N ARG A 80 10.23 0.25 6.14
CA ARG A 80 11.05 0.90 5.11
C ARG A 80 11.66 -0.12 4.15
N GLY A 81 11.70 0.26 2.88
CA GLY A 81 12.36 -0.48 1.82
C GLY A 81 12.81 0.42 0.67
N ASN A 82 13.55 -0.15 -0.26
CA ASN A 82 13.94 0.55 -1.50
C ASN A 82 12.79 0.56 -2.51
N GLY A 83 12.31 1.75 -2.89
CA GLY A 83 11.22 1.93 -3.85
C GLY A 83 11.53 1.35 -5.24
N LYS A 84 12.80 1.29 -5.66
CA LYS A 84 13.21 0.64 -6.91
C LYS A 84 13.01 -0.87 -6.89
N GLY A 85 12.88 -1.47 -5.70
CA GLY A 85 12.59 -2.89 -5.52
C GLY A 85 11.11 -3.23 -5.59
N ILE A 86 10.22 -2.25 -5.79
CA ILE A 86 8.78 -2.51 -5.93
C ILE A 86 8.53 -3.35 -7.17
N LYS A 87 7.79 -4.44 -6.98
CA LYS A 87 7.40 -5.37 -8.05
C LYS A 87 5.91 -5.70 -7.97
N PRO A 88 5.29 -6.26 -9.01
CA PRO A 88 3.92 -6.75 -8.93
C PRO A 88 3.72 -7.71 -7.74
N GLY A 89 2.59 -7.57 -7.05
CA GLY A 89 2.17 -8.48 -6.00
C GLY A 89 1.55 -9.76 -6.56
N SER A 90 1.20 -10.69 -5.69
CA SER A 90 0.57 -11.97 -6.07
C SER A 90 -0.88 -11.81 -6.59
N GLN A 91 -1.55 -10.72 -6.21
CA GLN A 91 -2.91 -10.40 -6.67
C GLN A 91 -2.88 -9.32 -7.75
N LYS A 92 -3.77 -9.43 -8.74
CA LYS A 92 -3.89 -8.44 -9.82
C LYS A 92 -4.19 -7.05 -9.23
N GLY A 93 -3.42 -6.06 -9.65
CA GLY A 93 -3.55 -4.67 -9.20
C GLY A 93 -2.94 -4.39 -7.83
N THR A 94 -2.13 -5.31 -7.30
CA THR A 94 -1.29 -5.08 -6.13
C THR A 94 0.18 -4.99 -6.52
N ALA A 95 0.96 -4.31 -5.69
CA ALA A 95 2.41 -4.24 -5.73
C ALA A 95 2.98 -4.66 -4.38
N GLN A 96 4.26 -5.01 -4.39
CA GLN A 96 5.00 -5.45 -3.22
C GLN A 96 6.29 -4.64 -3.08
N LEU A 97 6.44 -3.95 -1.96
CA LEU A 97 7.67 -3.29 -1.54
C LEU A 97 8.46 -4.26 -0.64
N PRO A 98 9.67 -4.70 -1.02
CA PRO A 98 10.54 -5.45 -0.10
C PRO A 98 10.99 -4.57 1.06
N ILE A 99 10.93 -5.09 2.28
CA ILE A 99 11.31 -4.39 3.51
C ILE A 99 12.66 -4.89 3.99
N ASP A 100 13.55 -3.95 4.28
CA ASP A 100 14.91 -4.17 4.81
C ASP A 100 15.12 -3.54 6.20
N VAL A 101 14.26 -2.58 6.58
CA VAL A 101 14.34 -1.88 7.87
C VAL A 101 12.94 -1.68 8.46
N VAL A 102 12.83 -1.90 9.77
CA VAL A 102 11.72 -1.41 10.58
C VAL A 102 12.21 -0.23 11.40
N ALA A 103 11.51 0.90 11.30
CA ALA A 103 11.76 2.10 12.07
C ALA A 103 10.70 2.26 13.16
N THR A 104 11.09 2.68 14.36
CA THR A 104 10.17 3.01 15.45
C THR A 104 10.48 4.39 16.00
N GLY A 105 9.45 5.03 16.55
CA GLY A 105 9.56 6.43 16.94
C GLY A 105 8.42 6.91 17.83
N ALA A 106 8.50 8.17 18.23
CA ALA A 106 7.46 8.87 18.96
C ALA A 106 7.42 10.34 18.51
N GLY A 107 6.23 10.95 18.55
CA GLY A 107 6.05 12.31 18.05
C GLY A 107 6.30 12.38 16.55
N ASN A 108 7.32 13.16 16.14
CA ASN A 108 7.70 13.36 14.73
C ASN A 108 9.06 12.72 14.36
N ASP A 109 9.67 11.97 15.28
CA ASP A 109 10.98 11.36 15.08
C ASP A 109 10.90 9.83 15.04
N MET A 110 11.56 9.22 14.07
CA MET A 110 11.71 7.76 13.90
C MET A 110 13.19 7.36 13.91
N SER A 111 13.84 7.63 15.03
CA SER A 111 15.29 7.46 15.21
C SER A 111 15.73 6.00 15.39
N ASN A 112 14.86 5.12 15.90
CA ASN A 112 15.22 3.73 16.15
C ASN A 112 14.98 2.87 14.91
N GLN A 113 16.07 2.37 14.31
CA GLN A 113 16.00 1.52 13.11
C GLN A 113 16.57 0.14 13.41
N VAL A 114 15.84 -0.89 13.01
CA VAL A 114 16.24 -2.29 13.18
C VAL A 114 16.23 -2.98 11.82
N PRO A 115 17.32 -3.68 11.42
CA PRO A 115 17.32 -4.52 10.24
C PRO A 115 16.22 -5.59 10.34
N ALA A 116 15.37 -5.67 9.31
CA ALA A 116 14.28 -6.62 9.28
C ALA A 116 14.00 -7.04 7.84
N LYS A 117 13.66 -8.31 7.62
CA LYS A 117 13.31 -8.82 6.29
C LYS A 117 11.81 -9.00 6.21
N GLY A 118 11.21 -8.52 5.12
CA GLY A 118 9.77 -8.60 4.96
C GLY A 118 9.29 -8.01 3.65
N ALA A 119 8.00 -7.71 3.62
CA ALA A 119 7.36 -7.02 2.52
C ALA A 119 6.13 -6.24 2.98
N CYS A 120 5.83 -5.17 2.26
CA CYS A 120 4.51 -4.54 2.25
C CYS A 120 3.82 -4.83 0.91
N THR A 121 2.62 -5.40 0.96
CA THR A 121 1.72 -5.53 -0.19
C THR A 121 0.71 -4.41 -0.15
N PHE A 122 0.49 -3.74 -1.27
CA PHE A 122 -0.44 -2.61 -1.35
C PHE A 122 -1.08 -2.53 -2.74
N ALA A 123 -2.25 -1.90 -2.81
CA ALA A 123 -2.83 -1.45 -4.07
C ALA A 123 -2.91 0.09 -4.09
N ASN A 124 -3.35 0.64 -5.22
CA ASN A 124 -3.40 2.09 -5.43
C ASN A 124 -4.55 2.75 -4.65
N PRO A 125 -4.28 3.58 -3.62
CA PRO A 125 -5.33 4.27 -2.87
C PRO A 125 -6.00 5.41 -3.67
N TYR A 126 -5.43 5.84 -4.80
CA TYR A 126 -6.05 6.82 -5.70
C TYR A 126 -7.14 6.20 -6.60
N ALA A 127 -7.36 4.88 -6.54
CA ALA A 127 -8.34 4.19 -7.38
C ALA A 127 -9.81 4.45 -7.00
N GLY A 128 -10.09 5.33 -6.04
CA GLY A 128 -11.45 5.70 -5.63
C GLY A 128 -12.23 4.61 -4.89
N LYS A 129 -11.55 3.54 -4.45
CA LYS A 129 -12.14 2.41 -3.72
C LYS A 129 -11.26 2.01 -2.54
N PRO A 130 -11.84 1.43 -1.47
CA PRO A 130 -11.06 0.85 -0.38
C PRO A 130 -10.03 -0.15 -0.88
N VAL A 131 -8.78 0.01 -0.44
CA VAL A 131 -7.67 -0.90 -0.76
C VAL A 131 -6.90 -1.28 0.49
N ALA A 132 -6.35 -2.49 0.49
CA ALA A 132 -5.52 -2.98 1.58
C ALA A 132 -4.05 -2.54 1.40
N ILE A 133 -3.42 -2.22 2.53
CA ILE A 133 -1.97 -2.03 2.68
C ILE A 133 -1.55 -2.87 3.88
N GLU A 134 -0.77 -3.92 3.60
CA GLU A 134 -0.39 -4.94 4.57
C GLU A 134 1.12 -5.08 4.61
N CYS A 135 1.71 -4.90 5.77
CA CYS A 135 3.14 -4.94 5.99
C CYS A 135 3.49 -6.02 7.01
N SER A 136 4.44 -6.88 6.67
CA SER A 136 4.96 -7.90 7.57
C SER A 136 6.48 -7.96 7.44
N ALA A 137 7.18 -7.88 8.57
CA ALA A 137 8.63 -7.97 8.61
C ALA A 137 9.11 -8.71 9.86
N LYS A 138 10.31 -9.27 9.79
CA LYS A 138 10.92 -10.00 10.90
C LYS A 138 12.41 -9.64 11.03
N SER A 139 12.79 -9.32 12.26
CA SER A 139 14.17 -9.26 12.74
C SER A 139 14.51 -10.57 13.48
N PRO A 140 15.77 -10.81 13.89
CA PRO A 140 16.11 -12.00 14.68
C PRO A 140 15.26 -12.15 15.95
N GLU A 141 14.90 -11.04 16.60
CA GLU A 141 14.25 -11.04 17.92
C GLU A 141 12.74 -10.77 17.87
N MET A 142 12.26 -10.06 16.84
CA MET A 142 10.89 -9.55 16.78
C MET A 142 10.26 -9.70 15.40
N SER A 143 8.95 -9.94 15.39
CA SER A 143 8.09 -9.80 14.21
C SER A 143 7.27 -8.51 14.28
N PHE A 144 6.94 -7.96 13.11
CA PHE A 144 6.23 -6.70 12.97
C PHE A 144 5.12 -6.91 11.93
N ASN A 145 3.90 -6.51 12.27
CA ASN A 145 2.75 -6.61 11.36
C ASN A 145 1.92 -5.33 11.42
N GLY A 146 1.54 -4.83 10.25
CA GLY A 146 0.60 -3.72 10.09
C GLY A 146 -0.42 -4.06 9.01
N SER A 147 -1.70 -3.80 9.28
CA SER A 147 -2.77 -3.94 8.30
C SER A 147 -3.66 -2.71 8.31
N PHE A 148 -3.81 -2.10 7.14
CA PHE A 148 -4.60 -0.91 6.92
C PHE A 148 -5.50 -1.10 5.71
N THR A 149 -6.73 -0.58 5.78
CA THR A 149 -7.63 -0.50 4.64
C THR A 149 -8.03 0.95 4.42
N SER A 150 -7.75 1.50 3.24
CA SER A 150 -8.14 2.87 2.91
C SER A 150 -9.66 3.03 2.86
N ASP A 151 -10.15 4.26 3.02
CA ASP A 151 -11.57 4.59 2.89
C ASP A 151 -12.01 4.89 1.44
N GLY A 152 -11.07 4.77 0.48
CA GLY A 152 -11.30 5.07 -0.94
C GLY A 152 -11.22 6.55 -1.30
N LYS A 153 -10.99 7.46 -0.34
CA LYS A 153 -10.73 8.87 -0.64
C LYS A 153 -9.30 9.05 -1.14
N ALA A 154 -9.12 10.07 -1.96
CA ALA A 154 -7.79 10.46 -2.42
C ALA A 154 -6.87 10.78 -1.23
N PRO A 155 -5.66 10.20 -1.18
CA PRO A 155 -4.64 10.58 -0.21
C PRO A 155 -4.30 12.06 -0.25
N ARG A 156 -3.86 12.60 0.90
CA ARG A 156 -3.46 14.01 1.05
C ARG A 156 -1.94 14.13 1.05
N HIS A 157 -1.39 15.06 0.27
CA HIS A 157 0.02 15.41 0.33
C HIS A 157 0.32 16.33 1.53
N LYS A 158 1.52 16.22 2.08
CA LYS A 158 2.05 17.03 3.17
C LYS A 158 3.30 17.77 2.74
#